data_AF-A0A920M4K2-F1
#
_entry.id   AF-A0A920M4K2-F1
#
_cell.length_a   1.000
_cell.length_b   1.000
_cell.length_c   1.000
_cell.angle_alpha   90.00
_cell.angle_beta   90.00
_cell.angle_gamma   90.00
#
_symmetry.space_group_name_H-M   'P 1'
#
loop_
_entity.id
_entity.type
_entity.pdbx_description
1 polymer ?
#
loop_
_entity_poly.entity_id
_entity_poly.type
_entity_poly.pdbx_seq_one_letter_code
_entity_poly.pdbx_strand_id
1 'polypeptide(L)' 'MNSITLMSPGEMGSPIAERIIKSGIRVISPLSGRSKNTIERARKYGIEDSGTLKDSIEDSGFDYI' A
#
# COMPACT_ATOMS: atom_id res chain seq x y z
N MET A 1 14.43 -6.28 1.93
CA MET A 1 14.16 -5.41 0.77
C MET A 1 13.09 -4.45 1.26
N ASN A 2 13.39 -3.17 1.45
CA ASN A 2 12.52 -2.29 2.27
C ASN A 2 11.29 -1.84 1.45
N SER A 3 10.12 -2.41 1.75
CA SER A 3 8.83 -1.89 1.30
C SER A 3 8.36 -0.76 2.23
N ILE A 4 7.45 0.08 1.73
CA ILE A 4 6.73 1.08 2.53
C ILE A 4 5.29 0.63 2.69
N THR A 5 4.79 0.65 3.93
CA THR A 5 3.37 0.43 4.20
C THR A 5 2.57 1.71 4.00
N LEU A 6 1.56 1.68 3.14
CA LEU A 6 0.55 2.73 3.00
C LEU A 6 -0.73 2.31 3.74
N MET A 7 -1.03 2.97 4.85
CA MET A 7 -2.21 2.64 5.67
C MET A 7 -3.55 3.00 5.01
N SER A 8 -3.56 4.04 4.18
CA SER A 8 -4.78 4.58 3.57
C SER A 8 -4.66 4.76 2.05
N PRO A 9 -4.84 3.69 1.24
CA PRO A 9 -4.88 3.76 -0.23
C PRO A 9 -6.24 4.34 -0.73
N GLY A 10 -6.61 5.47 -0.15
CA GLY A 10 -7.75 6.31 -0.52
C GLY A 10 -7.53 7.02 -1.85
N GLU A 11 -8.44 7.93 -2.21
CA GLU A 11 -8.26 8.79 -3.40
C GLU A 11 -6.99 9.64 -3.32
N MET A 12 -6.62 10.11 -2.13
CA MET A 12 -5.40 10.90 -1.92
C MET A 12 -4.15 10.04 -1.76
N GLY A 13 -4.23 8.91 -1.06
CA GLY A 13 -3.06 8.07 -0.78
C GLY A 13 -2.56 7.29 -2.00
N SER A 14 -3.45 6.94 -2.93
CA SER A 14 -3.07 6.10 -4.07
C SER A 14 -2.15 6.81 -5.09
N PRO A 15 -2.36 8.10 -5.45
CA PRO A 15 -1.40 8.86 -6.24
C PRO A 15 -0.02 9.00 -5.58
N ILE A 16 0.04 9.07 -4.24
CA ILE A 16 1.31 9.12 -3.50
C ILE A 16 2.06 7.79 -3.66
N ALA A 17 1.36 6.65 -3.51
CA ALA A 17 1.95 5.34 -3.76
C ALA A 17 2.53 5.23 -5.18
N GLU A 18 1.80 5.73 -6.18
CA GLU A 18 2.27 5.71 -7.57
C GLU A 18 3.63 6.41 -7.73
N ARG A 19 3.79 7.56 -7.06
CA ARG A 19 5.04 8.34 -7.13
C ARG A 19 6.21 7.62 -6.46
N ILE A 20 5.94 6.93 -5.35
CA ILE A 20 6.91 6.11 -4.61
C ILE A 20 7.30 4.88 -5.43
N ILE A 21 6.34 4.18 -6.03
CA ILE A 21 6.58 3.02 -6.90
C ILE A 21 7.44 3.41 -8.09
N LYS A 22 7.16 4.56 -8.72
CA LYS A 22 7.98 5.12 -9.82
C LYS A 22 9.42 5.45 -9.39
N SER A 23 9.71 5.57 -8.10
CA SER A 23 11.09 5.73 -7.59
C SER A 23 11.81 4.40 -7.35
N GLY A 24 11.18 3.27 -7.63
CA GLY A 24 11.74 1.92 -7.43
C GLY A 24 11.48 1.32 -6.06
N ILE A 25 10.64 1.96 -5.24
CA ILE A 25 10.30 1.50 -3.89
C ILE A 25 8.98 0.72 -3.95
N ARG A 26 8.98 -0.50 -3.39
CA ARG A 26 7.78 -1.32 -3.26
C ARG A 26 6.82 -0.72 -2.23
N VAL A 27 5.54 -0.61 -2.56
CA VAL A 27 4.50 -0.11 -1.66
C VAL A 27 3.48 -1.21 -1.40
N ILE A 28 3.25 -1.49 -0.12
CA ILE A 28 2.29 -2.47 0.34
C ILE A 28 1.17 -1.78 1.14
N SER A 29 0.01 -2.42 1.25
CA SER A 29 -1.08 -1.93 2.10
C SER A 29 -1.90 -3.09 2.68
N PRO A 30 -2.39 -3.00 3.92
CA PRO A 30 -3.28 -4.00 4.49
C PRO A 30 -4.69 -3.81 3.91
N LEU A 31 -5.05 -4.57 2.87
CA LEU A 31 -6.34 -4.42 2.22
C LEU A 31 -7.43 -5.35 2.78
N SER A 32 -7.09 -6.23 3.73
CA SER A 32 -8.08 -7.11 4.36
C SER A 32 -9.21 -6.31 5.02
N GLY A 33 -10.45 -6.67 4.69
CA GLY A 33 -11.66 -5.98 5.18
C GLY A 33 -11.96 -4.64 4.53
N ARG A 34 -11.17 -4.16 3.56
CA ARG A 34 -11.47 -2.93 2.81
C ARG A 34 -12.51 -3.16 1.72
N SER A 35 -13.15 -2.07 1.29
CA SER A 35 -14.16 -2.12 0.22
C SER A 35 -13.55 -2.52 -1.12
N LYS A 36 -14.33 -3.17 -1.99
CA LYS A 36 -13.89 -3.54 -3.35
C LYS A 36 -13.29 -2.37 -4.13
N ASN A 37 -13.91 -1.20 -4.05
CA ASN A 37 -13.42 0.03 -4.70
C ASN A 37 -12.01 0.42 -4.20
N THR A 38 -11.73 0.24 -2.90
CA THR A 38 -10.40 0.51 -2.34
C THR A 38 -9.37 -0.48 -2.85
N ILE A 39 -9.73 -1.76 -2.94
CA ILE A 39 -8.84 -2.83 -3.44
C ILE A 39 -8.53 -2.63 -4.92
N GLU A 40 -9.53 -2.34 -5.74
CA GLU A 40 -9.36 -2.06 -7.17
C GLU A 40 -8.50 -0.83 -7.41
N ARG A 41 -8.72 0.23 -6.62
CA ARG A 41 -7.87 1.43 -6.67
C ARG A 41 -6.43 1.09 -6.27
N ALA A 42 -6.21 0.38 -5.17
CA ALA A 42 -4.87 -0.02 -4.75
C ALA A 42 -4.13 -0.77 -5.88
N ARG A 43 -4.79 -1.77 -6.48
CA ARG A 43 -4.25 -2.53 -7.63
C ARG A 43 -3.96 -1.65 -8.84
N LYS A 44 -4.86 -0.72 -9.18
CA LYS A 44 -4.67 0.23 -10.30
C LYS A 44 -3.40 1.06 -10.14
N TYR A 45 -3.05 1.43 -8.91
CA TYR A 45 -1.85 2.22 -8.60
C TYR A 45 -0.60 1.37 -8.29
N GLY A 46 -0.68 0.04 -8.44
CA GLY A 46 0.44 -0.88 -8.21
C GLY A 46 0.75 -1.14 -6.73
N ILE A 47 -0.17 -0.84 -5.82
CA ILE A 47 -0.03 -1.14 -4.40
C ILE A 47 -0.30 -2.64 -4.19
N GLU A 48 0.64 -3.31 -3.54
CA GLU A 48 0.53 -4.72 -3.22
C GLU A 48 -0.28 -4.95 -1.94
N ASP A 49 -1.10 -5.98 -1.93
CA ASP A 49 -1.84 -6.38 -0.74
C ASP A 49 -0.92 -7.14 0.21
N SER A 50 -0.82 -6.66 1.44
CA SER A 50 -0.12 -7.37 2.52
C SER A 50 -1.05 -8.21 3.38
N GLY A 51 -2.37 -8.15 3.15
CA GLY A 51 -3.36 -8.83 3.97
C GLY A 51 -3.70 -8.00 5.21
N THR A 52 -3.12 -8.35 6.35
CA THR A 52 -3.40 -7.68 7.63
C THR A 52 -2.34 -6.62 7.96
N LEU A 53 -2.67 -5.73 8.90
CA LEU A 53 -1.71 -4.73 9.39
C LEU A 53 -0.45 -5.37 9.99
N LYS A 54 -0.60 -6.52 10.64
CA LYS A 54 0.53 -7.27 11.22
C LYS A 54 1.50 -7.70 10.13
N ASP A 55 0.96 -8.21 9.02
CA ASP A 55 1.75 -8.63 7.86
C ASP A 55 2.46 -7.42 7.23
N SER A 56 1.82 -6.24 7.19
CA SER A 56 2.46 -5.02 6.70
C SER A 56 3.64 -4.57 7.55
N ILE A 57 3.50 -4.61 8.87
CA ILE A 57 4.56 -4.23 9.82
C ILE A 57 5.74 -5.21 9.75
N GLU A 58 5.48 -6.49 9.49
CA GLU A 58 6.54 -7.51 9.36
C GLU A 58 7.26 -7.46 8.00
N ASP A 59 6.58 -7.06 6.91
CA ASP A 59 7.15 -6.96 5.56
C ASP A 59 7.88 -5.62 5.31
N SER A 60 7.41 -4.51 5.90
CA SER A 60 7.93 -3.18 5.65
C SER A 60 9.00 -2.72 6.65
N GLY A 61 9.94 -1.90 6.15
CA GLY A 61 10.94 -1.25 7.00
C GLY A 61 10.53 0.15 7.46
N PHE A 62 9.43 0.68 6.93
CA PHE A 62 8.94 2.05 7.17
C PHE A 62 7.42 2.15 6.99
N ASP A 63 6.77 2.85 7.91
CA ASP A 63 5.33 3.10 7.89
C ASP A 63 5.02 4.51 7.35
N TYR A 64 4.10 4.60 6.38
CA TYR A 64 3.57 5.85 5.84
C TYR A 64 2.04 5.91 6.06
N ILE A 65 1.59 6.98 6.71
CA ILE A 65 0.19 7.18 7.15
C ILE A 65 -0.72 7.48 5.96
#